data_AF-A0A0S4QKG4-F1
#
_entry.id   AF-A0A0S4QKG4-F1
#
_cell.length_a   1.000
_cell.length_b   1.000
_cell.length_c   1.000
_cell.angle_alpha   90.00
_cell.angle_beta   90.00
_cell.angle_gamma   90.00
#
_symmetry.space_group_name_H-M   'P 1'
#
loop_
_entity.id
_entity.type
_entity.pdbx_description
1 polymer ?
#
loop_
_entity_poly.entity_id
_entity_poly.type
_entity_poly.pdbx_seq_one_letter_code
_entity_poly.pdbx_strand_id
1 'polypeptide(L)'
;MLASNARPQIQKVLDPLSQWAARSSVSPDLVTVIGTIGVAGGALGFFTLGHFFVGTLVITLFVFSDLVDGVIARARGISSKWGAFLDSTSDRVGDGAIFGSLVIWYAGDGDSLPLAGAALLCLVAGSVTSYVKARAESLGFTCNVGFAERGERLLILLVAAGLYGLGVPYLLPVALWFLVGATVLTVAQRVVHVYRQFVRSGRPTLVPPAGESNAAGEATEADQTGAGPSVASSVVSQTGAPDLAGGAGGAGVAGSGGGPRGVPPVPQVAPGR
;
A
#
# COMPACT_ATOMS: atom_id res chain seq x y z
N MET A 1 14.95 22.61 -18.94
CA MET A 1 15.24 24.04 -18.68
C MET A 1 14.12 24.77 -17.93
N LEU A 2 12.82 24.54 -18.17
CA LEU A 2 11.78 25.16 -17.32
C LEU A 2 11.87 24.69 -15.84
N ALA A 3 12.05 23.39 -15.61
CA ALA A 3 12.12 22.81 -14.26
C ALA A 3 13.35 23.22 -13.41
N SER A 4 14.42 23.78 -14.00
CA SER A 4 15.57 24.29 -13.23
C SER A 4 15.29 25.64 -12.60
N ASN A 5 14.51 26.49 -13.27
CA ASN A 5 14.32 27.88 -12.85
C ASN A 5 13.16 28.02 -11.84
N ALA A 6 12.19 27.10 -11.87
CA ALA A 6 11.10 27.03 -10.90
C ALA A 6 11.56 26.56 -9.50
N ARG A 7 12.56 25.67 -9.41
CA ARG A 7 13.07 25.13 -8.13
C ARG A 7 13.38 26.21 -7.07
N PRO A 8 14.23 27.24 -7.33
CA PRO A 8 14.53 28.27 -6.33
C PRO A 8 13.34 29.18 -5.99
N GLN A 9 12.31 29.26 -6.83
CA GLN A 9 11.07 29.99 -6.49
C GLN A 9 10.16 29.16 -5.59
N ILE A 10 9.98 27.87 -5.91
CA ILE A 10 9.23 26.92 -5.08
C ILE A 10 9.88 26.78 -3.70
N GLN A 11 11.22 26.69 -3.64
CA GLN A 11 11.96 26.63 -2.37
C GLN A 11 11.69 27.88 -1.51
N LYS A 12 11.80 29.10 -2.05
CA LYS A 12 11.50 30.34 -1.30
C LYS A 12 10.09 30.41 -0.69
N VAL A 13 9.09 29.76 -1.31
CA VAL A 13 7.73 29.66 -0.78
C VAL A 13 7.62 28.59 0.32
N LEU A 14 8.36 27.49 0.19
CA LEU A 14 8.37 26.39 1.16
C LEU A 14 9.36 26.59 2.33
N ASP A 15 10.37 27.44 2.19
CA ASP A 15 11.39 27.73 3.22
C ASP A 15 10.80 28.19 4.57
N PRO A 16 9.87 29.16 4.65
CA PRO A 16 9.27 29.54 5.94
C PRO A 16 8.42 28.41 6.55
N LEU A 17 7.71 27.64 5.71
CA LEU A 17 6.94 26.46 6.15
C LEU A 17 7.86 25.36 6.69
N SER A 18 8.97 25.10 6.00
CA SER A 18 10.03 24.15 6.39
C SER A 18 10.69 24.55 7.71
N GLN A 19 10.99 25.83 7.90
CA GLN A 19 11.56 26.35 9.13
C GLN A 19 10.60 26.30 10.33
N TRP A 20 9.29 26.47 10.11
CA TRP A 20 8.27 26.25 11.14
C TRP A 20 8.11 24.75 11.43
N ALA A 21 8.03 23.93 10.39
CA ALA A 21 7.87 22.48 10.45
C ALA A 21 9.01 21.79 11.24
N ALA A 22 10.25 22.25 11.06
CA ALA A 22 11.42 21.78 11.81
C ALA A 22 11.39 22.13 13.31
N ARG A 23 10.66 23.18 13.72
CA ARG A 23 10.54 23.63 15.12
C ARG A 23 9.25 23.13 15.81
N SER A 24 8.24 22.75 15.03
CA SER A 24 6.98 22.21 15.52
C SER A 24 7.19 20.83 16.17
N SER A 25 6.38 20.50 17.18
CA SER A 25 6.31 19.17 17.81
C SER A 25 5.27 18.24 17.16
N VAL A 26 4.46 18.74 16.22
CA VAL A 26 3.38 17.98 15.57
C VAL A 26 3.96 16.81 14.75
N SER A 27 3.38 15.62 14.88
CA SER A 27 3.76 14.43 14.10
C SER A 27 3.26 14.52 12.65
N PRO A 28 4.05 14.13 11.61
CA PRO A 28 3.57 14.02 10.24
C PRO A 28 2.28 13.20 10.13
N ASP A 29 2.26 12.00 10.72
CA ASP A 29 1.13 11.06 10.70
C ASP A 29 -0.20 11.69 11.16
N LEU A 30 -0.14 12.59 12.15
CA LEU A 30 -1.31 13.29 12.67
C LEU A 30 -1.84 14.32 11.67
N VAL A 31 -0.95 14.98 10.93
CA VAL A 31 -1.32 15.90 9.85
C VAL A 31 -1.96 15.12 8.70
N THR A 32 -1.39 13.98 8.29
CA THR A 32 -1.97 13.09 7.27
C THR A 32 -3.38 12.62 7.64
N VAL A 33 -3.59 12.20 8.89
CA VAL A 33 -4.91 11.74 9.39
C VAL A 33 -5.93 12.88 9.44
N ILE A 34 -5.55 14.06 9.96
CA ILE A 34 -6.44 15.23 9.98
C ILE A 34 -6.78 15.70 8.56
N GLY A 35 -5.80 15.68 7.65
CA GLY A 35 -5.98 15.91 6.22
C GLY A 35 -7.02 14.99 5.61
N THR A 36 -6.82 13.68 5.79
CA THR A 36 -7.73 12.63 5.29
C THR A 36 -9.16 12.83 5.79
N ILE A 37 -9.34 13.11 7.08
CA ILE A 37 -10.65 13.36 7.69
C ILE A 37 -11.28 14.64 7.13
N GLY A 38 -10.50 15.71 6.95
CA GLY A 38 -10.99 16.97 6.39
C GLY A 38 -11.35 16.89 4.90
N VAL A 39 -10.58 16.14 4.10
CA VAL A 39 -10.93 15.80 2.71
C VAL A 39 -12.21 14.97 2.65
N ALA A 40 -12.30 13.91 3.46
CA ALA A 40 -13.46 13.02 3.46
C ALA A 40 -14.73 13.71 3.95
N GLY A 41 -14.65 14.50 5.03
CA GLY A 41 -15.74 15.32 5.53
C GLY A 41 -16.13 16.45 4.58
N GLY A 42 -15.16 17.09 3.91
CA GLY A 42 -15.42 18.07 2.86
C GLY A 42 -16.18 17.49 1.67
N ALA A 43 -15.76 16.32 1.20
CA ALA A 43 -16.44 15.61 0.11
C ALA A 43 -17.83 15.10 0.51
N LEU A 44 -17.92 14.30 1.57
CA LEU A 44 -19.16 13.63 1.99
C LEU A 44 -20.17 14.58 2.65
N GLY A 45 -19.74 15.77 3.10
CA GLY A 45 -20.60 16.80 3.69
C GLY A 45 -21.07 17.89 2.72
N PHE A 46 -20.31 18.22 1.67
CA PHE A 46 -20.68 19.30 0.74
C PHE A 46 -21.03 18.84 -0.67
N PHE A 47 -20.32 17.87 -1.26
CA PHE A 47 -20.62 17.43 -2.65
C PHE A 47 -21.93 16.62 -2.72
N THR A 48 -22.22 15.84 -1.67
CA THR A 48 -23.49 15.13 -1.48
C THR A 48 -24.71 16.06 -1.36
N LEU A 49 -24.49 17.33 -1.00
CA LEU A 49 -25.53 18.36 -0.87
C LEU A 49 -25.46 19.41 -2.00
N GLY A 50 -24.72 19.14 -3.07
CA GLY A 50 -24.58 20.04 -4.22
C GLY A 50 -23.74 21.31 -3.97
N HIS A 51 -23.16 21.48 -2.79
CA HIS A 51 -22.37 22.64 -2.39
C HIS A 51 -20.92 22.59 -2.93
N PHE A 52 -20.78 22.32 -4.23
CA PHE A 52 -19.49 21.99 -4.87
C PHE A 52 -18.39 23.04 -4.71
N PHE A 53 -18.72 24.33 -4.74
CA PHE A 53 -17.71 25.38 -4.55
C PHE A 53 -17.13 25.37 -3.12
N VAL A 54 -17.99 25.32 -2.10
CA VAL A 54 -17.57 25.26 -0.69
C VAL A 54 -16.83 23.97 -0.40
N GLY A 55 -17.36 22.83 -0.87
CA GLY A 55 -16.69 21.53 -0.76
C GLY A 55 -15.31 21.53 -1.41
N THR A 56 -15.17 22.16 -2.59
CA THR A 56 -13.88 22.26 -3.29
C THR A 56 -12.87 23.08 -2.49
N LEU A 57 -13.28 24.20 -1.89
CA LEU A 57 -12.40 25.01 -1.04
C LEU A 57 -11.95 24.23 0.21
N VAL A 58 -12.87 23.52 0.87
CA VAL A 58 -12.57 22.69 2.05
C VAL A 58 -11.64 21.52 1.69
N ILE A 59 -11.94 20.75 0.65
CA ILE A 59 -11.09 19.66 0.19
C ILE A 59 -9.70 20.20 -0.19
N THR A 60 -9.62 21.30 -0.95
CA THR A 60 -8.35 21.90 -1.36
C THR A 60 -7.51 22.32 -0.16
N LEU A 61 -8.13 22.94 0.87
CA LEU A 61 -7.45 23.32 2.11
C LEU A 61 -6.82 22.10 2.82
N PHE A 62 -7.51 20.97 2.86
CA PHE A 62 -7.00 19.76 3.49
C PHE A 62 -6.02 18.96 2.61
N VAL A 63 -6.15 18.98 1.28
CA VAL A 63 -5.15 18.41 0.35
C VAL A 63 -3.79 19.11 0.47
N PHE A 64 -3.75 20.38 0.89
CA PHE A 64 -2.48 21.04 1.23
C PHE A 64 -1.79 20.45 2.48
N SER A 65 -2.47 19.65 3.32
CA SER A 65 -1.82 19.00 4.47
C SER A 65 -0.88 17.86 4.05
N ASP A 66 -1.21 17.12 2.97
CA ASP A 66 -0.35 16.14 2.27
C ASP A 66 0.96 16.77 1.71
N LEU A 67 1.00 18.10 1.59
CA LEU A 67 2.20 18.86 1.24
C LEU A 67 2.96 19.33 2.49
N VAL A 68 2.25 19.63 3.57
CA VAL A 68 2.82 20.07 4.87
C VAL A 68 3.49 18.91 5.60
N ASP A 69 2.88 17.73 5.68
CA ASP A 69 3.46 16.57 6.36
C ASP A 69 4.72 16.06 5.67
N GLY A 70 4.75 16.01 4.33
CA GLY A 70 5.94 15.73 3.55
C GLY A 70 7.03 16.79 3.72
N VAL A 71 6.67 18.07 3.90
CA VAL A 71 7.64 19.12 4.28
C VAL A 71 8.17 18.88 5.70
N ILE A 72 7.32 18.55 6.68
CA ILE A 72 7.74 18.21 8.05
C ILE A 72 8.69 17.02 8.06
N ALA A 73 8.32 15.92 7.40
CA ALA A 73 9.10 14.71 7.30
C ALA A 73 10.50 14.98 6.71
N ARG A 74 10.55 15.66 5.56
CA ARG A 74 11.82 16.06 4.92
C ARG A 74 12.65 17.01 5.78
N ALA A 75 12.03 18.03 6.39
CA ALA A 75 12.73 19.04 7.20
C ALA A 75 13.33 18.47 8.50
N ARG A 76 12.74 17.39 9.04
CA ARG A 76 13.24 16.68 10.23
C ARG A 76 14.07 15.43 9.89
N GLY A 77 14.31 15.13 8.60
CA GLY A 77 15.01 13.91 8.16
C GLY A 77 14.26 12.60 8.44
N ILE A 78 12.96 12.67 8.72
CA ILE A 78 12.12 11.51 9.04
C ILE A 78 11.67 10.87 7.72
N SER A 79 12.08 9.61 7.52
CA SER A 79 11.59 8.76 6.42
C SER A 79 11.30 7.38 6.98
N SER A 80 10.04 6.93 6.89
CA SER A 80 9.61 5.67 7.49
C SER A 80 8.68 4.90 6.54
N LYS A 81 8.78 3.56 6.59
CA LYS A 81 7.87 2.67 5.84
C LYS A 81 6.41 2.83 6.29
N TRP A 82 6.21 3.18 7.56
CA TRP A 82 4.89 3.46 8.13
C TRP A 82 4.26 4.73 7.55
N GLY A 83 4.99 5.85 7.52
CA GLY A 83 4.50 7.11 6.95
C GLY A 83 4.14 6.98 5.47
N ALA A 84 4.99 6.30 4.69
CA ALA A 84 4.71 6.01 3.28
C ALA A 84 3.50 5.07 3.09
N PHE A 85 3.27 4.12 3.99
CA PHE A 85 2.07 3.28 3.98
C PHE A 85 0.81 4.10 4.31
N LEU A 86 0.88 4.94 5.35
CA LEU A 86 -0.20 5.81 5.81
C LEU A 86 -0.62 6.80 4.71
N ASP A 87 0.32 7.61 4.19
CA ASP A 87 0.17 8.49 3.03
C ASP A 87 -0.54 7.77 1.86
N SER A 88 0.05 6.66 1.39
CA SER A 88 -0.47 5.94 0.22
C SER A 88 -1.87 5.34 0.40
N THR A 89 -2.33 5.19 1.65
CA THR A 89 -3.63 4.65 2.07
C THR A 89 -4.64 5.79 2.30
N SER A 90 -4.24 6.82 3.03
CA SER A 90 -4.96 8.10 3.21
C SER A 90 -5.38 8.71 1.88
N ASP A 91 -4.47 8.72 0.91
CA ASP A 91 -4.72 9.01 -0.49
C ASP A 91 -5.98 8.31 -1.05
N ARG A 92 -6.17 7.02 -0.77
CA ARG A 92 -7.29 6.22 -1.33
C ARG A 92 -8.58 6.45 -0.57
N VAL A 93 -8.50 6.76 0.72
CA VAL A 93 -9.66 7.21 1.51
C VAL A 93 -10.12 8.58 1.00
N GLY A 94 -9.19 9.49 0.70
CA GLY A 94 -9.47 10.80 0.10
C GLY A 94 -10.06 10.70 -1.31
N ASP A 95 -9.36 10.05 -2.24
CA ASP A 95 -9.86 9.77 -3.60
C ASP A 95 -11.23 9.07 -3.55
N GLY A 96 -11.40 8.10 -2.62
CA GLY A 96 -12.63 7.34 -2.39
C GLY A 96 -13.81 8.18 -1.93
N ALA A 97 -13.60 9.06 -0.94
CA ALA A 97 -14.63 9.97 -0.45
C ALA A 97 -15.06 11.00 -1.50
N ILE A 98 -14.11 11.53 -2.29
CA ILE A 98 -14.38 12.52 -3.34
C ILE A 98 -15.18 11.92 -4.50
N PHE A 99 -14.78 10.78 -5.05
CA PHE A 99 -15.58 10.15 -6.11
C PHE A 99 -16.87 9.51 -5.57
N GLY A 100 -16.85 8.98 -4.34
CA GLY A 100 -18.03 8.43 -3.67
C GLY A 100 -19.13 9.47 -3.45
N SER A 101 -18.80 10.69 -3.02
CA SER A 101 -19.79 11.76 -2.88
C SER A 101 -20.39 12.21 -4.22
N LEU A 102 -19.61 12.17 -5.30
CA LEU A 102 -20.09 12.43 -6.67
C LEU A 102 -21.03 11.32 -7.19
N VAL A 103 -20.75 10.05 -6.86
CA VAL A 103 -21.68 8.94 -7.15
C VAL A 103 -23.00 9.13 -6.39
N ILE A 104 -22.93 9.47 -5.10
CA ILE A 104 -24.12 9.72 -4.27
C ILE A 104 -24.95 10.89 -4.83
N TRP A 105 -24.31 12.02 -5.14
CA TRP A 105 -24.99 13.20 -5.70
C TRP A 105 -25.69 12.89 -7.02
N TYR A 106 -24.98 12.34 -8.01
CA TYR A 106 -25.55 12.09 -9.33
C TYR A 106 -26.52 10.90 -9.39
N ALA A 107 -26.60 10.09 -8.32
CA ALA A 107 -27.63 9.07 -8.13
C ALA A 107 -28.86 9.58 -7.33
N GLY A 108 -28.76 10.75 -6.71
CA GLY A 108 -29.83 11.45 -6.00
C GLY A 108 -30.17 12.79 -6.70
N ASP A 109 -30.11 13.89 -5.96
CA ASP A 109 -30.51 15.24 -6.39
C ASP A 109 -29.84 15.77 -7.67
N GLY A 110 -28.69 15.20 -8.06
CA GLY A 110 -28.01 15.50 -9.33
C GLY A 110 -28.57 14.78 -10.56
N ASP A 111 -29.55 13.89 -10.38
CA ASP A 111 -30.33 13.12 -11.37
C ASP A 111 -29.60 12.82 -12.69
N SER A 112 -28.48 12.09 -12.60
CA SER A 112 -27.68 11.75 -13.76
C SER A 112 -26.93 10.43 -13.57
N LEU A 113 -27.66 9.33 -13.70
CA LEU A 113 -27.11 7.97 -13.68
C LEU A 113 -25.86 7.78 -14.60
N PRO A 114 -25.75 8.40 -15.79
CA PRO A 114 -24.52 8.35 -16.59
C PRO A 114 -23.30 9.01 -15.90
N LEU A 115 -23.50 10.10 -15.16
CA LEU A 115 -22.43 10.78 -14.44
C LEU A 115 -22.09 10.11 -13.10
N ALA A 116 -23.08 9.51 -12.42
CA ALA A 116 -22.82 8.59 -11.32
C ALA A 116 -21.98 7.39 -11.79
N GLY A 117 -22.31 6.82 -12.96
CA GLY A 117 -21.50 5.79 -13.62
C GLY A 117 -20.09 6.26 -13.95
N ALA A 118 -19.91 7.46 -14.50
CA ALA A 118 -18.60 8.03 -14.79
C ALA A 118 -17.75 8.27 -13.52
N ALA A 119 -18.35 8.78 -12.44
CA ALA A 119 -17.68 8.94 -11.15
C ALA A 119 -17.27 7.59 -10.53
N LEU A 120 -18.12 6.57 -10.61
CA LEU A 120 -17.82 5.21 -10.17
C LEU A 120 -16.69 4.57 -10.99
N LEU A 121 -16.70 4.75 -12.32
CA LEU A 121 -15.63 4.29 -13.21
C LEU A 121 -14.30 4.99 -12.89
N CYS A 122 -14.29 6.30 -12.61
CA CYS A 122 -13.10 7.01 -12.15
C CYS A 122 -12.57 6.46 -10.82
N LEU A 123 -13.45 6.16 -9.86
CA LEU A 123 -13.07 5.57 -8.57
C LEU A 123 -12.42 4.20 -8.75
N VAL A 124 -13.05 3.32 -9.52
CA VAL A 124 -12.54 1.96 -9.78
C VAL A 124 -11.23 2.01 -10.58
N ALA A 125 -11.17 2.77 -11.68
CA ALA A 125 -9.97 2.88 -12.51
C ALA A 125 -8.80 3.58 -11.78
N GLY A 126 -9.09 4.58 -10.93
CA GLY A 126 -8.10 5.20 -10.05
C GLY A 126 -7.55 4.24 -9.00
N SER A 127 -8.43 3.44 -8.37
CA SER A 127 -8.05 2.41 -7.39
C SER A 127 -7.18 1.32 -8.03
N VAL A 128 -7.58 0.82 -9.22
CA VAL A 128 -6.81 -0.14 -10.01
C VAL A 128 -5.47 0.45 -10.47
N THR A 129 -5.42 1.73 -10.86
CA THR A 129 -4.18 2.42 -11.23
C THR A 129 -3.14 2.38 -10.11
N SER A 130 -3.57 2.63 -8.87
CA SER A 130 -2.70 2.55 -7.68
C SER A 130 -2.35 1.09 -7.33
N TYR A 131 -3.32 0.17 -7.37
CA TYR A 131 -3.08 -1.25 -7.09
C TYR A 131 -2.08 -1.88 -8.07
N VAL A 132 -2.19 -1.61 -9.38
CA VAL A 132 -1.27 -2.14 -10.40
C VAL A 132 0.17 -1.66 -10.15
N LYS A 133 0.36 -0.42 -9.67
CA LYS A 133 1.69 0.06 -9.27
C LYS A 133 2.21 -0.69 -8.04
N ALA A 134 1.46 -0.67 -6.95
CA ALA A 134 1.86 -1.30 -5.69
C ALA A 134 2.10 -2.82 -5.86
N ARG A 135 1.28 -3.51 -6.67
CA ARG A 135 1.44 -4.94 -6.93
C ARG A 135 2.66 -5.23 -7.82
N ALA A 136 2.93 -4.43 -8.84
CA ALA A 136 4.14 -4.55 -9.65
C ALA A 136 5.40 -4.37 -8.80
N GLU A 137 5.43 -3.33 -7.96
CA GLU A 137 6.56 -3.03 -7.08
C GLU A 137 6.75 -4.12 -6.00
N SER A 138 5.66 -4.71 -5.49
CA SER A 138 5.72 -5.89 -4.61
C SER A 138 6.25 -7.17 -5.26
N LEU A 139 6.34 -7.19 -6.60
CA LEU A 139 6.86 -8.30 -7.41
C LEU A 139 8.24 -7.99 -8.01
N GLY A 140 8.87 -6.88 -7.62
CA GLY A 140 10.18 -6.46 -8.13
C GLY A 140 10.16 -5.77 -9.50
N PHE A 141 9.00 -5.52 -10.09
CA PHE A 141 8.85 -4.72 -11.30
C PHE A 141 8.77 -3.23 -10.96
N THR A 142 9.13 -2.36 -11.91
CA THR A 142 8.96 -0.90 -11.77
C THR A 142 7.67 -0.44 -12.44
N CYS A 143 6.95 0.53 -11.86
CA CYS A 143 5.65 0.96 -12.40
C CYS A 143 5.39 2.47 -12.27
N ASN A 144 6.39 3.27 -12.68
CA ASN A 144 6.33 4.73 -12.75
C ASN A 144 6.04 5.19 -14.18
N VAL A 145 4.86 4.82 -14.69
CA VAL A 145 4.31 5.26 -15.99
C VAL A 145 2.83 5.60 -15.86
N GLY A 146 2.34 6.48 -16.71
CA GLY A 146 0.95 6.95 -16.75
C GLY A 146 0.88 8.38 -17.27
N PHE A 147 -0.31 8.81 -17.68
CA PHE A 147 -0.56 10.23 -17.98
C PHE A 147 -1.43 10.92 -16.91
N ALA A 148 -2.30 10.15 -16.25
CA ALA A 148 -3.09 10.62 -15.11
C ALA A 148 -2.55 10.03 -13.80
N GLU A 149 -1.61 10.70 -13.15
CA GLU A 149 -1.24 10.37 -11.77
C GLU A 149 -2.34 10.88 -10.80
N ARG A 150 -2.10 10.83 -9.47
CA ARG A 150 -3.09 11.34 -8.51
C ARG A 150 -3.24 12.86 -8.63
N GLY A 151 -2.14 13.58 -8.75
CA GLY A 151 -2.10 15.05 -8.73
C GLY A 151 -2.94 15.67 -9.84
N GLU A 152 -2.76 15.23 -11.09
CA GLU A 152 -3.52 15.76 -12.24
C GLU A 152 -4.99 15.39 -12.15
N ARG A 153 -5.33 14.14 -11.77
CA ARG A 153 -6.71 13.70 -11.59
C ARG A 153 -7.44 14.55 -10.55
N LEU A 154 -6.81 14.75 -9.40
CA LEU A 154 -7.38 15.52 -8.28
C LEU A 154 -7.50 17.01 -8.64
N LEU A 155 -6.48 17.60 -9.26
CA LEU A 155 -6.49 18.99 -9.72
C LEU A 155 -7.60 19.24 -10.76
N ILE A 156 -7.70 18.40 -11.80
CA ILE A 156 -8.73 18.52 -12.84
C ILE A 156 -10.12 18.41 -12.23
N LEU A 157 -10.34 17.44 -11.34
CA LEU A 157 -11.63 17.22 -10.70
C LEU A 157 -12.04 18.38 -9.79
N LEU A 158 -11.13 18.88 -8.93
CA LEU A 158 -11.42 19.97 -8.01
C LEU A 158 -11.65 21.30 -8.74
N VAL A 159 -10.85 21.62 -9.76
CA VAL A 159 -11.09 22.81 -10.59
C VAL A 159 -12.45 22.73 -11.30
N ALA A 160 -12.79 21.56 -11.85
CA ALA A 160 -14.07 21.37 -12.53
C ALA A 160 -15.28 21.40 -11.57
N ALA A 161 -15.17 20.80 -10.37
CA ALA A 161 -16.21 20.84 -9.35
C ALA A 161 -16.38 22.26 -8.76
N GLY A 162 -15.29 22.98 -8.50
CA GLY A 162 -15.34 24.35 -8.03
C GLY A 162 -16.06 25.28 -9.00
N LEU A 163 -15.72 25.19 -10.30
CA LEU A 163 -16.38 25.98 -11.35
C LEU A 163 -17.82 25.54 -11.62
N TYR A 164 -18.14 24.25 -11.51
CA TYR A 164 -19.52 23.76 -11.54
C TYR A 164 -20.35 24.38 -10.40
N GLY A 165 -19.80 24.42 -9.19
CA GLY A 165 -20.39 25.10 -8.02
C GLY A 165 -20.49 26.63 -8.12
N LEU A 166 -19.83 27.24 -9.10
CA LEU A 166 -19.97 28.67 -9.46
C LEU A 166 -20.92 28.89 -10.65
N GLY A 167 -21.64 27.86 -11.09
CA GLY A 167 -22.63 27.97 -12.17
C GLY A 167 -22.08 27.70 -13.58
N VAL A 168 -20.98 26.94 -13.72
CA VAL A 168 -20.48 26.46 -15.03
C VAL A 168 -20.85 24.97 -15.21
N PRO A 169 -22.10 24.63 -15.59
CA PRO A 169 -22.66 23.30 -15.42
C PRO A 169 -21.99 22.21 -16.26
N TYR A 170 -21.34 22.56 -17.38
CA TYR A 170 -20.76 21.58 -18.30
C TYR A 170 -19.39 21.05 -17.86
N LEU A 171 -18.69 21.75 -16.97
CA LEU A 171 -17.26 21.50 -16.76
C LEU A 171 -16.98 20.22 -15.95
N LEU A 172 -17.73 19.98 -14.85
CA LEU A 172 -17.62 18.74 -14.07
C LEU A 172 -18.06 17.49 -14.86
N PRO A 173 -19.18 17.49 -15.61
CA PRO A 173 -19.53 16.40 -16.54
C PRO A 173 -18.44 16.07 -17.57
N VAL A 174 -17.86 17.09 -18.22
CA VAL A 174 -16.77 16.89 -19.19
C VAL A 174 -15.51 16.37 -18.52
N ALA A 175 -15.15 16.91 -17.34
CA ALA A 175 -14.01 16.44 -16.57
C ALA A 175 -14.15 14.98 -16.13
N LEU A 176 -15.34 14.54 -15.69
CA LEU A 176 -15.58 13.15 -15.32
C LEU A 176 -15.34 12.19 -16.51
N TRP A 177 -15.94 12.47 -17.68
CA TRP A 177 -15.72 11.62 -18.86
C TRP A 177 -14.28 11.64 -19.38
N PHE A 178 -13.61 12.79 -19.32
CA PHE A 178 -12.18 12.89 -19.62
C PHE A 178 -11.34 12.02 -18.65
N LEU A 179 -11.63 12.09 -17.35
CA LEU A 179 -10.92 11.32 -16.32
C LEU A 179 -11.18 9.81 -16.42
N VAL A 180 -12.38 9.37 -16.83
CA VAL A 180 -12.62 7.94 -17.17
C VAL A 180 -11.65 7.51 -18.27
N GLY A 181 -11.60 8.24 -19.40
CA GLY A 181 -10.69 7.92 -20.51
C GLY A 181 -9.22 7.92 -20.10
N ALA A 182 -8.77 8.96 -19.38
CA ALA A 182 -7.39 9.13 -18.97
C ALA A 182 -6.92 8.09 -17.93
N THR A 183 -7.79 7.69 -16.99
CA THR A 183 -7.47 6.66 -15.99
C THR A 183 -7.49 5.25 -16.59
N VAL A 184 -8.47 4.90 -17.42
CA VAL A 184 -8.51 3.61 -18.13
C VAL A 184 -7.29 3.44 -19.05
N LEU A 185 -6.91 4.50 -19.79
CA LEU A 185 -5.68 4.50 -20.59
C LEU A 185 -4.43 4.33 -19.71
N THR A 186 -4.38 4.97 -18.54
CA THR A 186 -3.26 4.83 -17.59
C THR A 186 -3.15 3.41 -17.01
N VAL A 187 -4.28 2.74 -16.70
CA VAL A 187 -4.29 1.32 -16.32
C VAL A 187 -3.69 0.46 -17.44
N ALA A 188 -4.15 0.63 -18.68
CA ALA A 188 -3.64 -0.12 -19.83
C ALA A 188 -2.14 0.10 -20.05
N GLN A 189 -1.66 1.35 -19.95
CA GLN A 189 -0.24 1.70 -20.02
C GLN A 189 0.58 0.97 -18.95
N ARG A 190 0.13 0.96 -17.69
CA ARG A 190 0.81 0.27 -16.57
C ARG A 190 0.87 -1.24 -16.78
N VAL A 191 -0.25 -1.87 -17.14
CA VAL A 191 -0.31 -3.33 -17.41
C VAL A 191 0.62 -3.72 -18.56
N VAL A 192 0.59 -3.00 -19.69
CA VAL A 192 1.48 -3.25 -20.83
C VAL A 192 2.95 -3.02 -20.47
N HIS A 193 3.26 -2.03 -19.63
CA HIS A 193 4.63 -1.75 -19.18
C HIS A 193 5.19 -2.87 -18.30
N VAL A 194 4.42 -3.37 -17.35
CA VAL A 194 4.81 -4.50 -16.48
C VAL A 194 4.93 -5.81 -17.29
N TYR A 195 3.99 -6.08 -18.20
CA TYR A 195 4.08 -7.23 -19.10
C TYR A 195 5.34 -7.21 -19.98
N ARG A 196 5.72 -6.02 -20.49
CA ARG A 196 6.97 -5.82 -21.25
C ARG A 196 8.23 -6.02 -20.39
N GLN A 197 8.19 -5.79 -19.07
CA GLN A 197 9.28 -6.16 -18.17
C GLN A 197 9.34 -7.68 -17.99
N PHE A 198 8.21 -8.31 -17.64
CA PHE A 198 8.11 -9.77 -17.49
C PHE A 198 8.66 -10.54 -18.69
N VAL A 199 8.28 -10.17 -19.93
CA VAL A 199 8.79 -10.81 -21.15
C VAL A 199 10.31 -10.62 -21.33
N ARG A 200 10.88 -9.52 -20.85
CA ARG A 200 12.34 -9.24 -20.88
C ARG A 200 13.11 -9.96 -19.78
N SER A 201 12.48 -10.29 -18.65
CA SER A 201 13.06 -11.07 -17.56
C SER A 201 13.29 -12.55 -17.92
N GLY A 202 12.82 -13.00 -19.08
CA GLY A 202 12.79 -14.40 -19.48
C GLY A 202 11.50 -15.09 -19.04
N ARG A 203 11.18 -16.23 -19.67
CA ARG A 203 10.09 -17.09 -19.19
C ARG A 203 10.46 -17.64 -17.80
N PRO A 204 9.51 -17.80 -16.87
CA PRO A 204 9.76 -18.48 -15.62
C PRO A 204 10.38 -19.86 -15.86
N THR A 205 11.39 -20.21 -15.06
CA THR A 205 11.62 -21.63 -14.74
C THR A 205 10.31 -22.18 -14.18
N LEU A 206 9.81 -23.26 -14.77
CA LEU A 206 8.65 -23.96 -14.23
C LEU A 206 9.05 -24.52 -12.86
N VAL A 207 8.51 -23.93 -11.79
CA VAL A 207 8.58 -24.53 -10.45
C VAL A 207 7.74 -25.81 -10.51
N PRO A 208 8.32 -27.00 -10.32
CA PRO A 208 7.53 -28.24 -10.32
C PRO A 208 6.47 -28.19 -9.22
N PRO A 209 5.33 -28.87 -9.39
CA PRO A 209 4.31 -28.94 -8.34
C PRO A 209 4.93 -29.50 -7.06
N ALA A 210 4.65 -28.85 -5.93
CA ALA A 210 5.21 -29.21 -4.62
C ALA A 210 4.63 -30.55 -4.12
N GLY A 211 5.20 -31.66 -4.59
CA GLY A 211 4.80 -33.02 -4.26
C GLY A 211 5.75 -34.09 -4.79
N GLU A 212 6.42 -33.87 -5.93
CA GLU A 212 7.28 -34.91 -6.56
C GLU A 212 8.65 -35.10 -5.88
N SER A 213 9.04 -34.22 -4.94
CA SER A 213 10.36 -34.27 -4.28
C SER A 213 10.60 -35.50 -3.39
N ASN A 214 9.55 -36.24 -3.01
CA ASN A 214 9.68 -37.42 -2.14
C ASN A 214 9.47 -38.75 -2.88
N ALA A 215 8.99 -38.73 -4.13
CA ALA A 215 8.64 -39.97 -4.87
C ALA A 215 9.85 -40.75 -5.40
N ALA A 216 11.05 -40.17 -5.35
CA ALA A 216 12.30 -40.76 -5.85
C ALA A 216 13.20 -41.37 -4.75
N GLY A 217 12.76 -41.35 -3.48
CA GLY A 217 13.60 -41.73 -2.33
C GLY A 217 13.42 -43.16 -1.79
N GLU A 218 12.26 -43.79 -1.99
CA GLU A 218 11.88 -45.04 -1.29
C GLU A 218 11.87 -46.30 -2.19
N ALA A 219 12.52 -46.24 -3.36
CA ALA A 219 12.42 -47.27 -4.40
C ALA A 219 13.64 -48.23 -4.52
N THR A 220 14.58 -48.24 -3.55
CA THR A 220 15.83 -49.05 -3.66
C THR A 220 16.36 -49.63 -2.34
N GLU A 221 15.52 -50.14 -1.42
CA GLU A 221 16.02 -50.88 -0.24
C GLU A 221 15.13 -52.06 0.17
N ALA A 222 15.04 -53.10 -0.69
CA ALA A 222 14.29 -54.32 -0.39
C ALA A 222 14.75 -55.58 -1.15
N ASP A 223 16.06 -55.92 -1.16
CA ASP A 223 16.53 -57.33 -1.18
C ASP A 223 18.05 -57.45 -0.87
N GLN A 224 18.38 -58.12 0.25
CA GLN A 224 19.48 -59.09 0.35
C GLN A 224 19.58 -59.68 1.77
N THR A 225 19.14 -60.93 1.93
CA THR A 225 19.48 -61.77 3.09
C THR A 225 20.56 -62.80 2.69
N GLY A 226 21.77 -62.73 3.26
CA GLY A 226 22.81 -63.73 2.98
C GLY A 226 24.14 -63.55 3.73
N ALA A 227 24.53 -64.62 4.42
CA ALA A 227 25.84 -64.97 5.03
C ALA A 227 27.08 -64.06 4.86
N GLY A 228 27.88 -63.96 5.94
CA GLY A 228 29.31 -63.58 5.88
C GLY A 228 30.23 -64.76 5.49
N PRO A 229 31.55 -64.76 5.81
CA PRO A 229 32.25 -63.92 6.80
C PRO A 229 33.63 -63.32 6.37
N SER A 230 34.21 -62.50 7.27
CA SER A 230 35.66 -62.32 7.54
C SER A 230 36.63 -61.84 6.44
N VAL A 231 37.41 -60.80 6.75
CA VAL A 231 38.90 -60.80 6.78
C VAL A 231 39.42 -59.50 7.47
N ALA A 232 40.66 -59.52 7.98
CA ALA A 232 41.34 -58.40 8.69
C ALA A 232 41.80 -57.27 7.73
N SER A 233 42.49 -56.17 8.09
CA SER A 233 43.27 -55.73 9.29
C SER A 233 43.52 -54.19 9.19
N SER A 234 44.12 -53.41 10.11
CA SER A 234 44.43 -53.45 11.57
C SER A 234 45.10 -52.08 11.95
N VAL A 235 45.90 -52.00 13.04
CA VAL A 235 46.76 -50.85 13.48
C VAL A 235 45.96 -49.63 14.04
N VAL A 236 45.85 -49.36 15.36
CA VAL A 236 46.87 -48.91 16.38
C VAL A 236 47.36 -47.47 16.12
N SER A 237 47.47 -46.50 17.04
CA SER A 237 47.45 -46.39 18.52
C SER A 237 46.74 -45.08 18.97
N GLN A 238 46.10 -44.95 20.15
CA GLN A 238 46.66 -44.45 21.45
C GLN A 238 47.60 -43.23 21.34
N THR A 239 47.63 -42.21 22.21
CA THR A 239 46.92 -41.76 23.45
C THR A 239 47.24 -40.25 23.64
N GLY A 240 46.66 -39.43 24.53
CA GLY A 240 45.70 -39.59 25.62
C GLY A 240 45.48 -38.23 26.34
N ALA A 241 44.70 -38.20 27.42
CA ALA A 241 44.44 -37.03 28.29
C ALA A 241 45.17 -37.24 29.67
N PRO A 242 44.97 -36.44 30.75
CA PRO A 242 44.13 -35.24 30.96
C PRO A 242 44.96 -34.08 31.61
N ASP A 243 44.60 -33.22 32.59
CA ASP A 243 43.40 -33.08 33.45
C ASP A 243 43.25 -31.73 34.22
N LEU A 244 42.06 -31.54 34.80
CA LEU A 244 41.68 -30.94 36.10
C LEU A 244 41.76 -29.43 36.48
N ALA A 245 40.75 -29.10 37.33
CA ALA A 245 40.61 -28.02 38.32
C ALA A 245 40.43 -26.55 37.84
N GLY A 246 39.52 -25.73 38.40
CA GLY A 246 38.44 -25.91 39.41
C GLY A 246 37.51 -24.67 39.38
N GLY A 247 36.21 -24.71 39.71
CA GLY A 247 35.62 -24.87 41.05
C GLY A 247 35.51 -23.50 41.77
N ALA A 248 34.40 -23.02 42.34
CA ALA A 248 33.00 -23.49 42.50
C ALA A 248 32.04 -22.26 42.40
N GLY A 249 30.72 -22.33 42.22
CA GLY A 249 29.64 -22.93 43.06
C GLY A 249 28.51 -21.87 43.22
N GLY A 250 27.29 -22.11 43.68
CA GLY A 250 26.57 -23.32 44.10
C GLY A 250 25.14 -22.96 44.61
N ALA A 251 24.23 -23.96 44.72
CA ALA A 251 22.77 -23.82 44.98
C ALA A 251 21.96 -23.14 43.83
N GLY A 252 20.68 -23.42 43.57
CA GLY A 252 19.65 -24.21 44.29
C GLY A 252 18.40 -23.32 44.52
N VAL A 253 17.13 -23.74 44.36
CA VAL A 253 16.49 -25.07 44.32
C VAL A 253 15.25 -25.05 43.36
N ALA A 254 14.66 -26.22 43.08
CA ALA A 254 13.41 -26.48 42.32
C ALA A 254 12.18 -25.66 42.77
N GLY A 255 11.06 -25.59 42.02
CA GLY A 255 10.75 -26.17 40.69
C GLY A 255 9.22 -26.29 40.46
N SER A 256 8.81 -27.05 39.42
CA SER A 256 7.42 -27.17 38.89
C SER A 256 6.85 -25.86 38.27
N GLY A 257 5.89 -25.88 37.35
CA GLY A 257 5.27 -27.00 36.64
C GLY A 257 3.86 -26.64 36.14
N GLY A 258 3.67 -26.46 34.83
CA GLY A 258 2.35 -26.16 34.25
C GLY A 258 2.41 -25.78 32.77
N GLY A 259 1.63 -26.47 31.93
CA GLY A 259 1.57 -26.23 30.49
C GLY A 259 0.67 -25.05 30.07
N PRO A 260 0.65 -24.69 28.77
CA PRO A 260 -0.14 -23.56 28.28
C PRO A 260 -1.65 -23.80 28.44
N ARG A 261 -2.38 -22.77 28.87
CA ARG A 261 -3.84 -22.82 29.00
C ARG A 261 -4.51 -22.74 27.61
N GLY A 262 -5.49 -23.60 27.39
CA GLY A 262 -6.24 -23.68 26.12
C GLY A 262 -7.20 -22.51 25.88
N VAL A 263 -7.60 -22.36 24.62
CA VAL A 263 -8.58 -21.36 24.16
C VAL A 263 -10.01 -21.82 24.51
N PRO A 264 -10.90 -20.94 25.04
CA PRO A 264 -12.29 -21.29 25.30
C PRO A 264 -13.11 -21.42 23.99
N PRO A 265 -14.09 -22.33 23.92
CA PRO A 265 -14.89 -22.56 22.71
C PRO A 265 -15.95 -21.46 22.47
N VAL A 266 -16.32 -21.27 21.20
CA VAL A 266 -17.36 -20.34 20.76
C VAL A 266 -18.76 -20.98 20.87
N PRO A 267 -19.79 -20.27 21.37
CA PRO A 267 -21.16 -20.78 21.39
C PRO A 267 -21.75 -20.94 19.98
N GLN A 268 -22.41 -22.07 19.71
CA GLN A 268 -23.21 -22.24 18.48
C GLN A 268 -24.61 -21.62 18.66
N VAL A 269 -25.09 -20.94 17.63
CA VAL A 269 -26.47 -20.42 17.55
C VAL A 269 -27.36 -21.46 16.88
N ALA A 270 -28.45 -21.84 17.54
CA ALA A 270 -29.44 -22.76 16.99
C ALA A 270 -30.37 -22.05 15.99
N PRO A 271 -30.83 -22.72 14.92
CA PRO A 271 -31.80 -22.15 13.98
C PRO A 271 -33.19 -22.03 14.61
N GLY A 272 -33.88 -20.93 14.31
CA GLY A 272 -35.28 -20.70 14.72
C GLY A 272 -36.28 -21.57 13.96
N ARG A 273 -37.52 -21.60 14.48
CA ARG A 273 -38.72 -22.09 13.79
C ARG A 273 -39.46 -20.94 13.12
#